data_AF-A0A7C4A3L8-F1
#
_entry.id   AF-A0A7C4A3L8-F1
#
_cell.length_a   1.000
_cell.length_b   1.000
_cell.length_c   1.000
_cell.angle_alpha   90.00
_cell.angle_beta   90.00
_cell.angle_gamma   90.00
#
_symmetry.space_group_name_H-M   'P 1'
#
loop_
_entity.id
_entity.type
_entity.pdbx_description
1 polymer ?
#
loop_
_entity_poly.entity_id
_entity_poly.type
_entity_poly.pdbx_seq_one_letter_code
_entity_poly.pdbx_strand_id
1 'polypeptide(L)'
;MAKELLVALAGNPNVGKSTLFNALTGARQHVGNWPGKTIERREGTFKWNDLIVRVVDLPGTYSLSAYSPEEEIARTFIVKKKPDLVIDVVDAANLERNLYLTAQILETGVPVILALNMSDMADARGLRIDVAKLSELLNGVPVIPMTARSGEGIEALKEAIASLATSRSNGGQRIPAKAARHSRHC
;
A
#
# COMPACT_ATOMS: atom_id res chain seq x y z
N MET A 1 9.71 0.16 -24.38
CA MET A 1 8.84 -0.86 -23.76
C MET A 1 8.23 -0.24 -22.51
N ALA A 2 6.93 -0.44 -22.25
CA ALA A 2 6.32 0.06 -21.01
C ALA A 2 6.97 -0.61 -19.80
N LYS A 3 7.37 0.18 -18.79
CA LYS A 3 7.98 -0.35 -17.57
C LYS A 3 6.90 -1.09 -16.77
N GLU A 4 7.08 -2.38 -16.54
CA GLU A 4 6.21 -3.17 -15.66
C GLU A 4 6.69 -3.00 -14.21
N LEU A 5 5.77 -2.65 -13.31
CA LEU A 5 6.02 -2.48 -11.88
C LEU A 5 5.29 -3.59 -11.11
N LEU A 6 6.01 -4.36 -10.30
CA LEU A 6 5.41 -5.35 -9.42
C LEU A 6 5.08 -4.73 -8.06
N VAL A 7 3.80 -4.68 -7.73
CA VAL A 7 3.29 -4.12 -6.48
C VAL A 7 2.60 -5.21 -5.67
N ALA A 8 2.93 -5.30 -4.38
CA ALA A 8 2.20 -6.16 -3.44
C ALA A 8 1.20 -5.33 -2.63
N LEU A 9 -0.03 -5.82 -2.44
CA LEU A 9 -0.93 -5.32 -1.41
C LEU A 9 -0.73 -6.16 -0.15
N ALA A 10 -0.34 -5.51 0.94
CA ALA A 10 -0.25 -6.10 2.28
C ALA A 10 -1.22 -5.37 3.22
N GLY A 11 -1.46 -5.93 4.39
CA GLY A 11 -2.33 -5.34 5.40
C GLY A 11 -3.05 -6.39 6.22
N ASN A 12 -3.62 -5.96 7.34
CA ASN A 12 -4.37 -6.83 8.24
C ASN A 12 -5.63 -7.38 7.54
N PRO A 13 -6.19 -8.51 8.00
CA PRO A 13 -7.52 -8.93 7.60
C PRO A 13 -8.56 -7.81 7.80
N ASN A 14 -9.51 -7.70 6.86
CA ASN A 14 -10.65 -6.78 6.91
C ASN A 14 -10.34 -5.27 6.83
N VAL A 15 -9.13 -4.85 6.47
CA VAL A 15 -8.76 -3.42 6.29
C VAL A 15 -9.20 -2.82 4.95
N GLY A 16 -9.97 -3.55 4.14
CA GLY A 16 -10.39 -3.13 2.79
C GLY A 16 -9.37 -3.39 1.68
N LYS A 17 -8.36 -4.24 1.93
CA LYS A 17 -7.34 -4.64 0.95
C LYS A 17 -7.94 -5.17 -0.36
N SER A 18 -8.91 -6.08 -0.29
CA SER A 18 -9.58 -6.62 -1.49
C SER A 18 -10.45 -5.59 -2.21
N THR A 19 -11.03 -4.63 -1.48
CA THR A 19 -11.76 -3.49 -2.08
C THR A 19 -10.80 -2.62 -2.87
N LEU A 20 -9.63 -2.31 -2.29
CA LEU A 20 -8.58 -1.57 -2.98
C LEU A 20 -8.06 -2.32 -4.21
N PHE A 21 -7.82 -3.63 -4.10
CA PHE A 21 -7.40 -4.47 -5.21
C PHE A 21 -8.36 -4.37 -6.40
N ASN A 22 -9.68 -4.47 -6.13
CA ASN A 22 -10.71 -4.36 -7.16
C ASN A 22 -10.79 -2.95 -7.75
N ALA A 23 -10.67 -1.90 -6.92
CA ALA A 23 -10.68 -0.51 -7.38
C ALA A 23 -9.47 -0.19 -8.29
N LEU A 24 -8.32 -0.83 -8.05
CA LEU A 24 -7.13 -0.68 -8.88
C LEU A 24 -7.24 -1.45 -10.20
N THR A 25 -7.62 -2.73 -10.16
CA THR A 25 -7.48 -3.66 -11.28
C THR A 25 -8.75 -3.83 -12.13
N GLY A 26 -9.93 -3.52 -11.57
CA GLY A 26 -11.21 -3.71 -12.24
C GLY A 26 -11.40 -5.15 -12.72
N ALA A 27 -11.75 -5.32 -13.99
CA ALA A 27 -11.93 -6.64 -14.60
C ALA A 27 -10.61 -7.34 -14.99
N ARG A 28 -9.46 -6.66 -14.94
CA ARG A 28 -8.16 -7.20 -15.37
C ARG A 28 -7.46 -7.93 -14.24
N GLN A 29 -8.13 -8.95 -13.71
CA GLN A 29 -7.65 -9.76 -12.60
C GLN A 29 -7.80 -11.25 -12.89
N HIS A 30 -6.96 -12.05 -12.26
CA HIS A 30 -6.99 -13.50 -12.25
C HIS A 30 -6.93 -13.97 -10.80
N VAL A 31 -7.71 -15.01 -10.52
CA VAL A 31 -7.77 -15.65 -9.20
C VAL A 31 -7.33 -17.10 -9.37
N GLY A 32 -6.36 -17.50 -8.56
CA GLY A 32 -5.88 -18.88 -8.47
C GLY A 32 -5.50 -19.20 -7.02
N ASN A 33 -4.58 -20.15 -6.84
CA ASN A 33 -4.06 -20.52 -5.53
C ASN A 33 -2.56 -20.28 -5.44
N TRP A 34 -2.06 -20.01 -4.23
CA TRP A 34 -0.63 -20.00 -3.98
C TRP A 34 -0.01 -21.40 -4.21
N PRO A 35 1.21 -21.50 -4.77
CA PRO A 35 1.80 -22.80 -5.10
C PRO A 35 1.85 -23.76 -3.91
N GLY A 36 1.22 -24.93 -4.06
CA GLY A 36 1.18 -25.96 -3.01
C GLY A 36 0.34 -25.60 -1.78
N LYS A 37 -0.53 -24.58 -1.88
CA LYS A 37 -1.40 -24.13 -0.79
C LYS A 37 -2.85 -24.02 -1.29
N THR A 38 -3.81 -24.08 -0.37
CA THR A 38 -5.24 -23.86 -0.65
C THR A 38 -5.66 -22.39 -0.52
N ILE A 39 -4.70 -21.50 -0.26
CA ILE A 39 -4.93 -20.07 -0.06
C ILE A 39 -5.05 -19.40 -1.43
N GLU A 40 -6.11 -18.62 -1.57
CA GLU A 40 -6.41 -17.86 -2.79
C GLU A 40 -5.31 -16.81 -3.07
N ARG A 41 -4.95 -16.68 -4.35
CA ARG A 41 -4.03 -15.68 -4.87
C ARG A 41 -4.75 -14.86 -5.92
N ARG A 42 -4.86 -13.55 -5.69
CA ARG A 42 -5.40 -12.61 -6.68
C ARG A 42 -4.27 -11.81 -7.29
N GLU A 43 -4.25 -11.72 -8.61
CA GLU A 43 -3.32 -10.89 -9.35
C GLU A 43 -4.06 -10.11 -10.40
N GLY A 44 -3.68 -8.87 -10.61
CA GLY A 44 -4.31 -8.06 -11.64
C GLY A 44 -3.39 -6.98 -12.14
N THR A 45 -3.85 -6.28 -13.17
CA THR A 45 -3.05 -5.22 -13.80
C THR A 45 -3.87 -3.97 -14.02
N PHE A 46 -3.23 -2.82 -13.87
CA PHE A 46 -3.78 -1.55 -14.32
C PHE A 46 -2.72 -0.74 -15.05
N LYS A 47 -3.18 0.23 -15.84
CA LYS A 47 -2.33 1.20 -16.50
C LYS A 47 -2.51 2.56 -15.85
N TRP A 48 -1.42 3.28 -15.65
CA TRP A 48 -1.44 4.66 -15.19
C TRP A 48 -0.31 5.40 -15.89
N ASN A 49 -0.66 6.39 -16.72
CA ASN A 49 0.26 7.00 -17.68
C ASN A 49 0.96 5.91 -18.52
N ASP A 50 2.29 5.96 -18.64
CA ASP A 50 3.10 4.98 -19.39
C ASP A 50 3.51 3.74 -18.57
N LEU A 51 2.98 3.57 -17.36
CA LEU A 51 3.29 2.46 -16.46
C LEU A 51 2.25 1.35 -16.57
N ILE A 52 2.73 0.11 -16.61
CA ILE A 52 1.91 -1.08 -16.38
C ILE A 52 2.21 -1.56 -14.97
N VAL A 53 1.20 -1.59 -14.10
CA VAL A 53 1.36 -2.00 -12.71
C VAL A 53 0.71 -3.36 -12.54
N ARG A 54 1.50 -4.37 -12.18
CA ARG A 54 1.02 -5.69 -11.77
C ARG A 54 0.86 -5.71 -10.27
N VAL A 55 -0.36 -5.93 -9.81
CA VAL A 55 -0.74 -5.95 -8.40
C VAL A 55 -0.96 -7.39 -7.97
N VAL A 56 -0.33 -7.79 -6.86
CA VAL A 56 -0.56 -9.08 -6.21
C VAL A 56 -1.18 -8.85 -4.84
N ASP A 57 -2.36 -9.42 -4.60
CA ASP A 57 -3.02 -9.38 -3.31
C ASP A 57 -2.42 -10.46 -2.39
N LEU A 58 -1.71 -10.04 -1.33
CA LEU A 58 -1.20 -10.99 -0.34
C LEU A 58 -2.32 -11.40 0.63
N PRO A 59 -2.24 -12.60 1.22
CA PRO A 59 -3.14 -12.96 2.32
C PRO A 59 -3.12 -11.89 3.43
N GLY A 60 -4.26 -11.61 4.04
CA GLY A 60 -4.32 -10.67 5.16
C GLY A 60 -3.60 -11.28 6.37
N THR A 61 -2.64 -10.56 6.95
CA THR A 61 -1.84 -11.05 8.08
C THR A 61 -1.69 -9.99 9.15
N TYR A 62 -1.45 -10.40 10.40
CA TYR A 62 -1.15 -9.47 11.50
C TYR A 62 0.35 -9.28 11.73
N SER A 63 1.16 -10.19 11.19
CA SER A 63 2.61 -10.14 11.26
C SER A 63 3.27 -10.84 10.07
N LEU A 64 4.59 -10.72 9.96
CA LEU A 64 5.47 -11.46 9.06
C LEU A 64 6.29 -12.53 9.81
N SER A 65 5.81 -12.96 10.99
CA SER A 65 6.51 -13.94 11.84
C SER A 65 6.47 -15.38 11.28
N ALA A 66 5.60 -15.63 10.29
CA ALA A 66 5.41 -16.92 9.61
C ALA A 66 4.87 -18.04 10.51
N TYR A 67 3.98 -17.71 11.46
CA TYR A 67 3.29 -18.70 12.30
C TYR A 67 2.06 -19.33 11.62
N SER A 68 1.55 -18.70 10.57
CA SER A 68 0.50 -19.26 9.72
C SER A 68 0.94 -19.36 8.26
N PRO A 69 0.30 -20.21 7.44
CA PRO A 69 0.57 -20.26 6.00
C PRO A 69 0.37 -18.91 5.30
N GLU A 70 -0.58 -18.09 5.75
CA GLU A 70 -0.79 -16.72 5.26
C GLU A 70 0.41 -15.82 5.55
N GLU A 71 0.91 -15.85 6.79
CA GLU A 71 2.12 -15.10 7.18
C GLU A 71 3.37 -15.57 6.42
N GLU A 72 3.51 -16.88 6.25
CA GLU A 72 4.59 -17.49 5.47
C GLU A 72 4.56 -16.99 4.01
N ILE A 73 3.37 -16.98 3.38
CA ILE A 73 3.18 -16.49 2.01
C ILE A 73 3.52 -15.01 1.91
N ALA A 74 2.96 -14.17 2.80
CA ALA A 74 3.19 -12.73 2.77
C ALA A 74 4.68 -12.40 2.96
N ARG A 75 5.32 -12.98 3.99
CA ARG A 75 6.75 -12.81 4.26
C ARG A 75 7.61 -13.27 3.10
N THR A 76 7.35 -14.48 2.59
CA THR A 76 8.14 -15.06 1.50
C THR A 76 8.03 -14.21 0.25
N PHE A 77 6.84 -13.72 -0.08
CA PHE A 77 6.67 -12.85 -1.24
C PHE A 77 7.46 -11.55 -1.08
N ILE A 78 7.29 -10.83 0.03
CA ILE A 78 7.96 -9.54 0.24
C ILE A 78 9.49 -9.72 0.26
N VAL A 79 10.00 -10.70 1.00
CA VAL A 79 11.45 -10.86 1.22
C VAL A 79 12.16 -11.55 0.03
N LYS A 80 11.53 -12.54 -0.60
CA LYS A 80 12.16 -13.34 -1.66
C LYS A 80 11.82 -12.85 -3.07
N LYS A 81 10.57 -12.43 -3.32
CA LYS A 81 10.19 -11.87 -4.63
C LYS A 81 10.57 -10.41 -4.76
N LYS A 82 10.78 -9.70 -3.64
CA LYS A 82 11.23 -8.29 -3.59
C LYS A 82 10.43 -7.42 -4.58
N PRO A 83 9.12 -7.23 -4.35
CA PRO A 83 8.33 -6.37 -5.22
C PRO A 83 8.95 -4.97 -5.29
N ASP A 84 8.64 -4.24 -6.36
CA ASP A 84 9.14 -2.88 -6.51
C ASP A 84 8.59 -1.94 -5.43
N LEU A 85 7.41 -2.27 -4.90
CA LEU A 85 6.68 -1.50 -3.92
C LEU A 85 5.71 -2.40 -3.15
N VAL A 86 5.54 -2.14 -1.87
CA VAL A 86 4.41 -2.63 -1.07
C VAL A 86 3.45 -1.47 -0.83
N ILE A 87 2.16 -1.70 -1.08
CA ILE A 87 1.10 -0.85 -0.56
C ILE A 87 0.61 -1.53 0.70
N ASP A 88 0.91 -0.92 1.84
CA ASP A 88 0.44 -1.38 3.14
C ASP A 88 -0.92 -0.74 3.44
N VAL A 89 -1.98 -1.55 3.42
CA VAL A 89 -3.35 -1.09 3.63
C VAL A 89 -3.65 -1.12 5.12
N VAL A 90 -3.91 0.06 5.68
CA VAL A 90 -4.04 0.27 7.11
C VAL A 90 -5.42 0.85 7.41
N ASP A 91 -6.13 0.27 8.36
CA ASP A 91 -7.39 0.81 8.86
C ASP A 91 -7.14 2.00 9.80
N ALA A 92 -7.52 3.20 9.35
CA ALA A 92 -7.42 4.46 10.08
C ALA A 92 -8.12 4.40 11.45
N ALA A 93 -9.25 3.69 11.56
CA ALA A 93 -10.01 3.60 12.80
C ALA A 93 -9.36 2.66 13.83
N ASN A 94 -8.32 1.92 13.45
CA ASN A 94 -7.59 0.95 14.28
C ASN A 94 -6.07 1.04 14.06
N LEU A 95 -5.53 2.26 13.95
CA LEU A 95 -4.16 2.53 13.50
C LEU A 95 -3.08 1.76 14.27
N GLU A 96 -3.08 1.82 15.61
CA GLU A 96 -2.04 1.20 16.46
C GLU A 96 -1.84 -0.29 16.15
N ARG A 97 -2.94 -1.04 16.03
CA ARG A 97 -2.92 -2.48 15.72
C ARG A 97 -2.33 -2.78 14.34
N ASN A 98 -2.55 -1.90 13.38
CA ASN A 98 -2.07 -2.09 12.01
C ASN A 98 -0.58 -1.74 11.89
N LEU A 99 -0.11 -0.74 12.64
CA LEU A 99 1.29 -0.28 12.59
C LEU A 99 2.31 -1.36 13.02
N TYR A 100 1.88 -2.41 13.72
CA TYR A 100 2.73 -3.58 14.01
C TYR A 100 3.20 -4.28 12.72
N LEU A 101 2.29 -4.54 11.77
CA LEU A 101 2.64 -5.11 10.48
C LEU A 101 3.46 -4.12 9.65
N THR A 102 3.05 -2.84 9.66
CA THR A 102 3.75 -1.75 8.95
C THR A 102 5.23 -1.71 9.32
N ALA A 103 5.55 -1.75 10.61
CA ALA A 103 6.95 -1.74 11.09
C ALA A 103 7.76 -2.90 10.49
N GLN A 104 7.20 -4.12 10.50
CA GLN A 104 7.87 -5.30 9.95
C GLN A 104 8.06 -5.22 8.43
N ILE A 105 7.10 -4.65 7.70
CA ILE A 105 7.24 -4.42 6.25
C ILE A 105 8.37 -3.42 5.98
N LEU A 106 8.44 -2.32 6.76
CA LEU A 106 9.50 -1.31 6.61
C LEU A 106 10.90 -1.88 6.85
N GLU A 107 11.04 -2.78 7.82
CA GLU A 107 12.30 -3.49 8.11
C GLU A 107 12.79 -4.36 6.95
N THR A 108 11.91 -4.76 6.01
CA THR A 108 12.32 -5.52 4.82
C THR A 108 13.13 -4.68 3.81
N GLY A 109 13.09 -3.34 3.93
CA GLY A 109 13.76 -2.41 3.03
C GLY A 109 13.10 -2.27 1.65
N VAL A 110 11.97 -2.94 1.42
CA VAL A 110 11.14 -2.70 0.24
C VAL A 110 10.43 -1.35 0.40
N PRO A 111 10.33 -0.49 -0.63
CA PRO A 111 9.59 0.75 -0.52
C PRO A 111 8.13 0.47 -0.15
N VAL A 112 7.57 1.39 0.64
CA VAL A 112 6.20 1.29 1.13
C VAL A 112 5.45 2.57 0.78
N ILE A 113 4.18 2.43 0.40
CA ILE A 113 3.18 3.47 0.54
C ILE A 113 2.16 2.96 1.55
N LEU A 114 1.81 3.81 2.52
CA LEU A 114 0.76 3.50 3.48
C LEU A 114 -0.58 4.01 2.93
N ALA A 115 -1.46 3.08 2.57
CA ALA A 115 -2.83 3.35 2.18
C ALA A 115 -3.70 3.39 3.45
N LEU A 116 -3.90 4.61 3.99
CA LEU A 116 -4.64 4.85 5.22
C LEU A 116 -6.15 4.82 4.93
N ASN A 117 -6.68 3.62 4.83
CA ASN A 117 -8.06 3.35 4.45
C ASN A 117 -9.04 3.56 5.60
N MET A 118 -10.34 3.63 5.29
CA MET A 118 -11.42 3.80 6.26
C MET A 118 -11.32 5.14 7.02
N SER A 119 -10.80 6.17 6.36
CA SER A 119 -10.64 7.51 6.95
C SER A 119 -12.00 8.13 7.36
N ASP A 120 -13.06 7.85 6.60
CA ASP A 120 -14.44 8.20 6.94
C ASP A 120 -14.92 7.60 8.26
N MET A 121 -14.55 6.34 8.55
CA MET A 121 -14.88 5.69 9.82
C MET A 121 -14.07 6.24 10.98
N ALA A 122 -12.81 6.61 10.76
CA ALA A 122 -11.99 7.27 11.77
C ALA A 122 -12.59 8.64 12.14
N ASP A 123 -12.94 9.45 11.14
CA ASP A 123 -13.58 10.75 11.35
C ASP A 123 -14.92 10.65 12.07
N ALA A 124 -15.76 9.68 11.71
CA ALA A 124 -17.03 9.42 12.38
C ALA A 124 -16.87 9.03 13.86
N ARG A 125 -15.71 8.48 14.24
CA ARG A 125 -15.34 8.16 15.63
C ARG A 125 -14.62 9.31 16.34
N GLY A 126 -14.43 10.45 15.69
CA GLY A 126 -13.70 11.59 16.22
C GLY A 126 -12.18 11.39 16.25
N LEU A 127 -11.65 10.39 15.54
CA LEU A 127 -10.22 10.13 15.44
C LEU A 127 -9.63 11.05 14.36
N ARG A 128 -8.82 12.02 14.78
CA ARG A 128 -8.08 12.91 13.87
C ARG A 128 -6.65 12.42 13.71
N ILE A 129 -6.32 11.90 12.53
CA ILE A 129 -4.98 11.42 12.22
C ILE A 129 -4.21 12.53 11.50
N ASP A 130 -3.09 12.95 12.08
CA ASP A 130 -2.14 13.82 11.40
C ASP A 130 -1.31 13.00 10.41
N VAL A 131 -1.73 13.02 9.15
CA VAL A 131 -1.13 12.29 8.04
C VAL A 131 0.32 12.70 7.81
N ALA A 132 0.62 14.01 7.94
CA ALA A 132 1.97 14.52 7.75
C ALA A 132 2.89 14.06 8.87
N LYS A 133 2.43 14.11 10.12
CA LYS A 133 3.18 13.62 11.27
C LYS A 133 3.39 12.11 11.20
N LEU A 134 2.38 11.34 10.80
CA LEU A 134 2.50 9.90 10.62
C LEU A 134 3.56 9.56 9.56
N SER A 135 3.55 10.26 8.42
CA SER A 135 4.58 10.11 7.38
C SER A 135 5.99 10.44 7.91
N GLU A 136 6.14 11.52 8.67
CA GLU A 136 7.42 11.89 9.30
C GLU A 136 7.93 10.81 10.25
N LEU A 137 7.06 10.28 11.11
CA LEU A 137 7.38 9.22 12.07
C LEU A 137 7.75 7.90 11.38
N LEU A 138 7.17 7.65 10.19
CA LEU A 138 7.49 6.50 9.34
C LEU A 138 8.63 6.82 8.35
N ASN A 139 9.57 7.70 8.72
CA ASN A 139 10.75 8.04 7.93
C ASN A 139 10.46 8.56 6.50
N GLY A 140 9.35 9.29 6.33
CA GLY A 140 8.95 9.88 5.06
C GLY A 140 8.20 8.93 4.12
N VAL A 141 7.71 7.80 4.62
CA VAL A 141 6.79 6.93 3.88
C VAL A 141 5.57 7.73 3.45
N PRO A 142 5.20 7.75 2.14
CA PRO A 142 3.98 8.41 1.70
C PRO A 142 2.76 7.77 2.37
N VAL A 143 1.94 8.61 3.02
CA VAL A 143 0.67 8.20 3.63
C VAL A 143 -0.46 8.80 2.81
N ILE A 144 -1.33 7.95 2.26
CA ILE A 144 -2.44 8.35 1.40
C ILE A 144 -3.75 8.03 2.14
N PRO A 145 -4.45 9.04 2.69
CA PRO A 145 -5.79 8.88 3.24
C PRO A 145 -6.76 8.45 2.15
N MET A 146 -7.62 7.48 2.47
CA MET A 146 -8.57 6.98 1.50
C MET A 146 -9.81 6.34 2.12
N THR A 147 -10.84 6.24 1.29
CA THR A 147 -12.01 5.39 1.50
C THR A 147 -12.20 4.56 0.24
N ALA A 148 -11.58 3.37 0.21
CA ALA A 148 -11.52 2.53 -0.99
C ALA A 148 -12.91 2.18 -1.57
N ARG A 149 -13.95 2.15 -0.72
CA ARG A 149 -15.33 1.88 -1.14
C ARG A 149 -15.95 3.03 -1.95
N SER A 150 -15.63 4.28 -1.63
CA SER A 150 -16.12 5.46 -2.37
C SER A 150 -15.19 5.82 -3.55
N GLY A 151 -14.00 5.21 -3.63
CA GLY A 151 -12.98 5.52 -4.63
C GLY A 151 -12.10 6.72 -4.28
N GLU A 152 -12.36 7.37 -3.15
CA GLU A 152 -11.56 8.48 -2.66
C GLU A 152 -10.12 8.03 -2.36
N GLY A 153 -9.14 8.83 -2.78
CA GLY A 153 -7.70 8.55 -2.60
C GLY A 153 -7.08 7.58 -3.62
N ILE A 154 -7.86 6.94 -4.50
CA ILE A 154 -7.34 5.99 -5.50
C ILE A 154 -6.42 6.66 -6.51
N GLU A 155 -6.77 7.84 -7.02
CA GLU A 155 -5.91 8.57 -7.97
C GLU A 155 -4.61 9.04 -7.31
N ALA A 156 -4.69 9.62 -6.11
CA ALA A 156 -3.52 10.01 -5.32
C ALA A 156 -2.58 8.83 -5.03
N LEU A 157 -3.14 7.64 -4.76
CA LEU A 157 -2.36 6.42 -4.61
C LEU A 157 -1.65 6.04 -5.92
N LYS A 158 -2.33 6.08 -7.07
CA LYS A 158 -1.74 5.79 -8.38
C LYS A 158 -0.63 6.77 -8.74
N GLU A 159 -0.80 8.06 -8.43
CA GLU A 159 0.24 9.09 -8.59
C GLU A 159 1.46 8.83 -7.71
N ALA A 160 1.25 8.44 -6.44
CA ALA A 160 2.34 8.10 -5.52
C ALA A 160 3.12 6.87 -6.00
N ILE A 161 2.43 5.84 -6.52
CA ILE A 161 3.06 4.66 -7.15
C ILE A 161 3.94 5.09 -8.33
N ALA A 162 3.42 5.93 -9.22
CA ALA A 162 4.16 6.41 -10.39
C ALA A 162 5.39 7.27 -10.03
N SER A 163 5.25 8.10 -9.00
CA SER A 163 6.31 8.98 -8.51
C SER A 163 7.49 8.17 -7.94
N LEU A 164 7.21 7.14 -7.14
CA LEU A 164 8.24 6.23 -6.62
C LEU A 164 8.90 5.40 -7.74
N ALA A 165 8.11 4.94 -8.71
CA ALA A 165 8.63 4.21 -9.87
C ALA A 165 9.60 5.04 -10.71
N THR A 166 9.35 6.36 -10.82
CA THR A 166 10.18 7.31 -11.58
C THR A 166 11.45 7.70 -10.81
N SER A 167 11.33 7.96 -9.51
CA SER A 167 12.47 8.30 -8.64
C SER A 167 13.54 7.21 -8.63
N ARG A 168 13.12 5.94 -8.76
CA ARG A 168 14.03 4.79 -8.91
C ARG A 168 14.73 4.74 -10.27
N SER A 169 14.09 5.17 -11.34
CA SER A 169 14.68 5.22 -12.69
C SER A 169 15.80 6.26 -12.76
N ASN A 170 15.69 7.36 -12.01
CA ASN A 170 16.57 8.51 -12.11
C ASN A 170 17.73 8.50 -11.10
N GLY A 171 17.97 7.40 -10.38
CA GLY A 171 19.14 7.25 -9.51
C GLY A 171 19.26 8.31 -8.41
N GLY A 172 18.60 8.09 -7.27
CA GLY A 172 19.08 8.63 -5.99
C GLY A 172 18.77 10.08 -5.62
N GLN A 173 17.95 10.83 -6.38
CA GLN A 173 17.41 12.08 -5.85
C GLN A 173 16.15 11.83 -5.02
N ARG A 174 16.32 11.83 -3.68
CA ARG A 174 15.23 12.00 -2.73
C ARG A 174 14.44 13.25 -3.11
N ILE A 175 13.18 13.08 -3.50
CA ILE A 175 12.25 14.20 -3.67
C ILE A 175 12.02 14.79 -2.27
N PRO A 176 12.34 16.07 -2.01
CA PRO A 176 11.96 16.67 -0.75
C PRO A 176 10.43 16.81 -0.74
N ALA A 177 9.80 16.38 0.35
CA ALA A 177 8.42 16.69 0.65
C ALA A 177 8.25 18.21 0.51
N LYS A 178 7.55 18.66 -0.54
CA LYS A 178 7.20 20.08 -0.67
C LYS A 178 6.25 20.38 0.49
N ALA A 179 6.81 21.05 1.50
CA ALA A 179 6.08 21.69 2.57
C ALA A 179 4.93 22.50 1.97
N ALA A 180 3.71 22.21 2.42
CA ALA A 180 2.57 23.09 2.27
C ALA A 180 2.90 24.42 2.96
N ARG A 181 3.54 25.33 2.23
CA ARG A 181 3.77 26.70 2.66
C ARG A 181 2.46 27.47 2.48
N HIS A 182 1.80 27.68 3.62
CA HIS A 182 1.21 28.94 4.06
C HIS A 182 0.69 29.87 2.95
N SER A 183 -0.63 29.92 2.80
CA SER A 183 -1.33 31.16 2.53
C SER A 183 -1.96 31.67 3.83
N ARG A 184 -1.15 32.30 4.68
CA ARG A 184 -1.66 33.43 5.47
C ARG A 184 -1.68 34.60 4.51
N HIS A 185 -2.85 35.14 4.23
CA HIS A 185 -3.02 36.53 3.79
C HIS A 185 -4.22 37.10 4.55
N CYS A 186 -4.04 38.37 4.88
CA CYS A 186 -4.78 39.28 5.75
C CYS A 186 -6.29 39.12 5.82
#